data_AF-A0A934KHJ6-F1
#
_entry.id   AF-A0A934KHJ6-F1
#
_cell.length_a   1.000
_cell.length_b   1.000
_cell.length_c   1.000
_cell.angle_alpha   90.00
_cell.angle_beta   90.00
_cell.angle_gamma   90.00
#
_symmetry.space_group_name_H-M   'P 1'
#
loop_
_entity.id
_entity.type
_entity.pdbx_description
1 polymer ?
#
loop_
_entity_poly.entity_id
_entity_poly.type
_entity_poly.pdbx_seq_one_letter_code
_entity_poly.pdbx_strand_id
1 'polypeptide(L)'
;MKSVLILVLATFIFTACNSDDDTVEAGDYLIFGHFYGMCGGEECVEIFKLTDSKLYEDTNDNYTLDNLKFRELDQATFDKVKDFKNAIPEQLLTDETTVFGCPDCADGGGLYIQLS
;
A
#
# COMPACT_ATOMS: atom_id res chain seq x y z
N MET A 1 -30.75 -15.45 42.13
CA MET A 1 -30.24 -14.17 41.60
C MET A 1 -28.77 -14.33 41.22
N LYS A 2 -28.48 -15.10 40.15
CA LYS A 2 -27.11 -15.30 39.61
C LYS A 2 -27.11 -15.49 38.08
N SER A 3 -28.27 -15.81 37.50
CA SER A 3 -28.40 -16.11 36.06
C SER A 3 -28.75 -14.90 35.18
N VAL A 4 -28.99 -13.71 35.75
CA VAL A 4 -29.34 -12.49 34.97
C VAL A 4 -28.12 -11.67 34.59
N LEU A 5 -26.96 -11.92 35.23
CA LEU A 5 -25.74 -11.15 35.00
C LEU A 5 -25.00 -11.55 33.71
N ILE A 6 -25.33 -12.70 33.12
CA ILE A 6 -24.64 -13.25 31.93
C ILE A 6 -25.22 -12.69 30.63
N LEU A 7 -26.48 -12.21 30.65
CA LEU A 7 -27.15 -11.74 29.43
C LEU A 7 -26.72 -10.33 28.98
N VAL A 8 -26.13 -9.53 29.87
CA VAL A 8 -25.74 -8.14 29.59
C VAL A 8 -24.34 -8.03 28.96
N LEU A 9 -23.52 -9.09 29.06
CA LEU A 9 -22.14 -9.08 28.54
C LEU A 9 -22.04 -9.55 27.07
N ALA A 10 -23.10 -10.16 26.52
CA ALA A 10 -23.09 -10.71 25.17
C ALA A 10 -23.41 -9.69 24.06
N THR A 11 -23.91 -8.49 24.40
CA THR A 11 -24.35 -7.49 23.43
C THR A 11 -23.29 -6.45 23.05
N PHE A 12 -22.07 -6.50 23.60
CA PHE A 12 -21.03 -5.49 23.36
C PHE A 12 -19.99 -5.86 22.28
N ILE A 13 -20.14 -6.99 21.57
CA ILE A 13 -19.10 -7.49 20.65
C ILE A 13 -19.33 -7.05 19.18
N PHE A 14 -20.38 -6.29 18.87
CA PHE A 14 -20.73 -5.98 17.47
C PHE A 14 -20.56 -4.51 17.04
N THR A 15 -19.88 -3.67 17.81
CA THR A 15 -19.64 -2.26 17.42
C THR A 15 -18.15 -1.96 17.34
N ALA A 16 -17.50 -2.43 16.28
CA ALA A 16 -16.27 -1.83 15.75
C ALA A 16 -15.94 -2.44 14.37
N CYS A 17 -16.74 -2.11 13.36
CA CYS A 17 -16.24 -2.13 11.99
C CYS A 17 -16.30 -0.67 11.53
N ASN A 18 -15.21 0.05 11.76
CA ASN A 18 -15.00 1.32 11.09
C ASN A 18 -14.46 0.92 9.71
N SER A 19 -15.33 0.88 8.71
CA SER A 19 -14.85 0.98 7.33
C SER A 19 -14.45 2.44 7.17
N ASP A 20 -13.20 2.72 7.55
CA ASP A 20 -12.51 3.88 7.00
C ASP A 20 -12.48 3.64 5.50
N ASP A 21 -13.50 4.14 4.80
CA ASP A 21 -13.34 4.48 3.40
C ASP A 21 -12.22 5.51 3.42
N ASP A 22 -11.00 5.04 3.14
CA ASP A 22 -9.82 5.86 2.97
C ASP A 22 -10.15 6.86 1.86
N THR A 23 -10.65 8.00 2.30
CA THR A 23 -10.90 9.16 1.47
C THR A 23 -9.53 9.64 1.07
N VAL A 24 -9.10 9.18 -0.10
CA VAL A 24 -7.86 9.58 -0.73
C VAL A 24 -7.88 11.09 -0.83
N GLU A 25 -6.95 11.73 -0.11
CA GLU A 25 -6.66 13.16 -0.24
C GLU A 25 -6.56 13.50 -1.73
N ALA A 26 -7.32 14.51 -2.16
CA ALA A 26 -7.45 14.92 -3.55
C ALA A 26 -6.21 15.72 -4.01
N GLY A 27 -5.05 15.05 -4.04
CA GLY A 27 -3.77 15.61 -4.47
C GLY A 27 -2.92 14.56 -5.19
N ASP A 28 -1.84 15.02 -5.82
CA ASP A 28 -0.90 14.15 -6.52
C ASP A 28 -0.34 13.08 -5.58
N TYR A 29 -0.27 11.84 -6.04
CA TYR A 29 0.37 10.77 -5.32
C TYR A 29 1.30 9.95 -6.22
N LEU A 30 2.26 9.29 -5.57
CA LEU A 30 3.18 8.34 -6.16
C LEU A 30 2.92 6.97 -5.54
N ILE A 31 2.52 5.99 -6.35
CA ILE A 31 2.57 4.59 -5.95
C ILE A 31 3.89 4.02 -6.43
N PHE A 32 4.63 3.34 -5.56
CA PHE A 32 5.93 2.77 -5.88
C PHE A 32 6.20 1.50 -5.08
N GLY A 33 7.08 0.64 -5.56
CA GLY A 33 7.45 -0.56 -4.82
C GLY A 33 8.12 -1.63 -5.66
N HIS A 34 8.19 -2.83 -5.12
CA HIS A 34 8.70 -4.00 -5.82
C HIS A 34 7.75 -5.18 -5.75
N PHE A 35 7.94 -6.12 -6.66
CA PHE A 35 7.23 -7.39 -6.67
C PHE A 35 8.13 -8.51 -7.19
N TYR A 36 7.96 -9.71 -6.67
CA TYR A 36 8.66 -10.93 -7.08
C TYR A 36 7.66 -12.08 -7.18
N GLY A 37 7.54 -12.72 -8.35
CA GLY A 37 6.61 -13.83 -8.57
C GLY A 37 7.10 -15.14 -7.99
N MET A 38 8.43 -15.30 -7.93
CA MET A 38 9.10 -16.40 -7.24
C MET A 38 9.85 -15.85 -6.03
N CYS A 39 9.14 -15.79 -4.91
CA CYS A 39 9.68 -15.37 -3.62
C CYS A 39 9.10 -16.24 -2.50
N GLY A 40 9.86 -16.41 -1.42
CA GLY A 40 9.47 -17.23 -0.27
C GLY A 40 9.63 -16.45 1.03
N GLY A 41 8.54 -16.32 1.77
CA GLY A 41 8.48 -15.53 3.01
C GLY A 41 7.62 -14.29 2.84
N GLU A 42 7.88 -13.29 3.68
CA GLU A 42 7.30 -11.94 3.60
C GLU A 42 8.15 -11.06 2.65
N GLU A 43 7.73 -9.82 2.41
CA GLU A 43 8.47 -8.82 1.63
C GLU A 43 8.60 -9.10 0.12
N CYS A 44 7.78 -10.02 -0.40
CA CYS A 44 7.78 -10.41 -1.81
C CYS A 44 7.10 -9.37 -2.72
N VAL A 45 6.05 -8.72 -2.22
CA VAL A 45 5.33 -7.68 -2.94
C VAL A 45 5.13 -6.56 -1.95
N GLU A 46 5.83 -5.46 -2.15
CA GLU A 46 5.89 -4.34 -1.21
C GLU A 46 5.59 -3.07 -1.98
N ILE A 47 4.34 -2.62 -1.89
CA ILE A 47 3.82 -1.48 -2.64
C ILE A 47 3.42 -0.39 -1.68
N PHE A 48 3.88 0.82 -1.93
CA PHE A 48 3.64 1.98 -1.09
C PHE A 48 2.96 3.08 -1.89
N LYS A 49 2.14 3.86 -1.21
CA LYS A 49 1.57 5.10 -1.73
C LYS A 49 2.11 6.28 -0.94
N LEU A 50 2.79 7.19 -1.61
CA LEU A 50 3.31 8.43 -1.07
C LEU A 50 2.44 9.60 -1.54
N THR A 51 1.98 10.39 -0.59
CA THR A 51 1.32 11.68 -0.81
C THR A 51 2.23 12.80 -0.28
N ASP A 52 1.80 14.06 -0.39
CA ASP A 52 2.55 15.20 0.14
C ASP A 52 2.75 15.17 1.67
N SER A 53 1.94 14.40 2.41
CA SER A 53 1.98 14.40 3.88
C SER A 53 1.96 13.03 4.56
N LYS A 54 1.66 11.97 3.80
CA LYS A 54 1.43 10.61 4.32
C LYS A 54 2.07 9.55 3.44
N LEU A 55 2.48 8.46 4.08
CA LEU A 55 2.91 7.23 3.45
C LEU A 55 1.95 6.12 3.84
N TYR A 56 1.59 5.28 2.87
CA TYR A 56 0.77 4.11 3.08
C TYR A 56 1.45 2.89 2.48
N GLU A 57 1.19 1.73 3.07
CA GLU A 57 1.65 0.42 2.61
C GLU A 57 0.44 -0.38 2.14
N ASP A 58 0.55 -1.03 0.98
CA ASP A 58 -0.41 -2.03 0.53
C ASP A 58 -0.39 -3.22 1.49
N THR A 59 -1.56 -3.77 1.79
CA THR A 59 -1.72 -4.91 2.70
C THR A 59 -2.24 -6.15 1.99
N ASN A 60 -2.44 -6.08 0.67
CA ASN A 60 -2.92 -7.18 -0.12
C ASN A 60 -1.78 -8.03 -0.70
N ASP A 61 -0.58 -7.47 -0.84
CA ASP A 61 0.66 -8.11 -1.29
C ASP A 61 0.47 -8.96 -2.55
N ASN A 62 -0.41 -8.48 -3.43
CA ASN A 62 -0.84 -9.23 -4.59
C ASN A 62 0.10 -8.97 -5.76
N TYR A 63 0.76 -10.03 -6.25
CA TYR A 63 1.67 -9.97 -7.39
C TYR A 63 1.06 -9.33 -8.64
N THR A 64 -0.26 -9.46 -8.87
CA THR A 64 -0.91 -8.83 -10.04
C THR A 64 -1.06 -7.31 -9.90
N LEU A 65 -0.77 -6.77 -8.71
CA LEU A 65 -0.94 -5.36 -8.35
C LEU A 65 -2.39 -4.85 -8.44
N ASP A 66 -3.35 -5.78 -8.55
CA ASP A 66 -4.78 -5.47 -8.55
C ASP A 66 -5.31 -5.35 -7.12
N ASN A 67 -6.28 -4.45 -6.94
CA ASN A 67 -7.00 -4.23 -5.68
C ASN A 67 -6.09 -3.84 -4.51
N LEU A 68 -5.16 -2.91 -4.73
CA LEU A 68 -4.31 -2.33 -3.69
C LEU A 68 -5.15 -1.80 -2.51
N LYS A 69 -4.75 -2.11 -1.28
CA LYS A 69 -5.40 -1.73 -0.03
C LYS A 69 -4.39 -1.09 0.91
N PHE A 70 -4.51 0.21 1.07
CA PHE A 70 -3.52 1.01 1.76
C PHE A 70 -3.80 1.12 3.26
N ARG A 71 -2.75 0.92 4.06
CA ARG A 71 -2.74 1.23 5.50
C ARG A 71 -1.70 2.32 5.76
N GLU A 72 -2.09 3.37 6.48
CA GLU A 72 -1.18 4.46 6.83
C GLU A 72 0.01 3.95 7.68
N LEU A 73 1.20 4.45 7.36
CA LEU A 73 2.44 4.24 8.11
C LEU A 73 2.77 5.44 8.97
N ASP A 74 3.66 5.24 9.95
CA ASP A 74 4.04 6.30 10.87
C ASP A 74 4.79 7.46 10.20
N GLN A 75 4.74 8.63 10.86
CA GLN A 75 5.39 9.84 10.39
C GLN A 75 6.90 9.68 10.21
N ALA A 76 7.54 8.88 11.06
CA ALA A 76 8.99 8.66 11.01
C ALA A 76 9.40 7.88 9.74
N THR A 77 8.54 7.01 9.24
CA THR A 77 8.74 6.26 8.00
C THR A 77 8.45 7.15 6.79
N PHE A 78 7.38 7.94 6.82
CA PHE A 78 7.13 8.98 5.81
C PHE A 78 8.32 9.94 5.67
N ASP A 79 8.88 10.42 6.79
CA ASP A 79 9.99 11.38 6.78
C ASP A 79 11.25 10.86 6.09
N LYS A 80 11.43 9.53 5.99
CA LYS A 80 12.55 8.90 5.25
C LYS A 80 12.37 8.94 3.74
N VAL A 81 11.13 9.00 3.25
CA VAL A 81 10.81 8.80 1.82
C VAL A 81 10.05 9.96 1.18
N LYS A 82 9.65 10.98 1.94
CA LYS A 82 8.87 12.12 1.44
C LYS A 82 9.47 12.83 0.23
N ASP A 83 10.80 12.81 0.09
CA ASP A 83 11.50 13.43 -1.03
C ASP A 83 11.71 12.48 -2.23
N PHE A 84 11.22 11.24 -2.17
CA PHE A 84 11.47 10.20 -3.18
C PHE A 84 10.94 10.57 -4.56
N LYS A 85 9.80 11.28 -4.63
CA LYS A 85 9.25 11.79 -5.91
C LYS A 85 10.26 12.63 -6.69
N ASN A 86 11.16 13.35 -6.00
CA ASN A 86 12.19 14.18 -6.62
C ASN A 86 13.37 13.39 -7.20
N ALA A 87 13.51 12.10 -6.83
CA ALA A 87 14.56 11.22 -7.31
C ALA A 87 14.16 10.46 -8.59
N ILE A 88 12.88 10.46 -8.96
CA ILE A 88 12.39 9.79 -10.16
C ILE A 88 12.72 10.65 -11.39
N PRO A 89 13.43 10.12 -12.39
CA PRO A 89 13.67 10.84 -13.64
C PRO A 89 12.35 11.24 -14.30
N GLU A 90 12.22 12.52 -14.65
CA GLU A 90 11.03 13.08 -15.31
C GLU A 90 10.63 12.29 -16.56
N GLN A 91 11.63 11.77 -17.29
CA GLN A 91 11.40 10.96 -18.49
C GLN A 91 10.56 9.72 -18.19
N LEU A 92 10.71 9.07 -17.03
CA LEU A 92 9.90 7.90 -16.67
C LEU A 92 8.44 8.26 -16.37
N LEU A 93 8.15 9.52 -16.11
CA LEU A 93 6.81 10.02 -15.79
C LEU A 93 6.08 10.56 -17.01
N THR A 94 6.81 10.93 -18.06
CA THR A 94 6.26 11.53 -19.29
C THR A 94 6.33 10.63 -20.52
N ASP A 95 7.04 9.50 -20.44
CA ASP A 95 7.12 8.52 -21.53
C ASP A 95 5.79 7.73 -21.63
N GLU A 96 5.35 7.44 -22.85
CA GLU A 96 4.18 6.59 -23.12
C GLU A 96 4.49 5.09 -22.89
N THR A 97 5.77 4.76 -22.72
CA THR A 97 6.25 3.41 -22.41
C THR A 97 5.89 3.05 -20.98
N THR A 98 4.94 2.13 -20.83
CA THR A 98 4.44 1.69 -19.52
C THR A 98 5.25 0.54 -18.90
N VAL A 99 6.09 -0.14 -19.69
CA VAL A 99 6.91 -1.27 -19.24
C VAL A 99 8.31 -1.17 -19.82
N PHE A 100 9.31 -1.09 -18.93
CA PHE A 100 10.72 -1.08 -19.31
C PHE A 100 11.36 -2.43 -19.03
N GLY A 101 12.02 -3.02 -20.03
CA GLY A 101 12.68 -4.31 -19.89
C GLY A 101 11.70 -5.48 -19.84
N CYS A 102 11.98 -6.45 -18.97
CA CYS A 102 11.20 -7.68 -18.79
C CYS A 102 11.02 -7.90 -17.28
N PRO A 103 10.12 -7.16 -16.61
CA PRO A 103 9.92 -7.27 -15.17
C PRO A 103 9.58 -8.72 -14.77
N ASP A 104 10.28 -9.20 -13.76
CA ASP A 104 10.21 -10.55 -13.19
C ASP A 104 10.50 -11.70 -14.16
N CYS A 105 11.06 -11.41 -15.34
CA CYS A 105 11.58 -12.46 -16.21
C CYS A 105 12.78 -13.14 -15.56
N ALA A 106 12.77 -14.48 -15.55
CA ALA A 106 13.75 -15.30 -14.84
C ALA A 106 13.85 -14.98 -13.34
N ASP A 107 12.69 -14.73 -12.70
CA ASP A 107 12.53 -14.58 -11.25
C ASP A 107 13.31 -13.40 -10.67
N GLY A 108 13.55 -12.36 -11.47
CA GLY A 108 14.33 -11.18 -11.09
C GLY A 108 13.57 -10.11 -10.33
N GLY A 109 12.24 -10.24 -10.21
CA GLY A 109 11.35 -9.20 -9.72
C GLY A 109 11.17 -8.02 -10.67
N GLY A 110 10.33 -7.09 -10.23
CA GLY A 110 10.05 -5.85 -10.93
C GLY A 110 9.89 -4.68 -9.96
N LEU A 111 10.13 -3.48 -10.49
CA LEU A 111 9.77 -2.23 -9.82
C LEU A 111 8.46 -1.73 -10.41
N TYR A 112 7.60 -1.23 -9.53
CA TYR A 112 6.34 -0.61 -9.91
C TYR A 112 6.39 0.88 -9.57
N ILE A 113 5.92 1.73 -10.49
CA ILE A 113 5.82 3.18 -10.32
C ILE A 113 4.54 3.63 -11.02
N GLN A 114 3.73 4.44 -10.35
CA GLN A 114 2.56 5.11 -10.92
C GLN A 114 2.44 6.51 -10.31
N LEU A 115 2.22 7.52 -11.16
CA LEU A 115 1.80 8.86 -10.75
C LEU A 115 0.32 9.07 -11.05
N SER A 116 -0.34 9.92 -10.25
CA SER A 116 -1.72 10.39 -10.48
C SER A 116 -1.78 11.70 -11.26
#